data_AF-A0A6B2C9H4-F1
#
_entry.id   AF-A0A6B2C9H4-F1
#
_cell.length_a   1.000
_cell.length_b   1.000
_cell.length_c   1.000
_cell.angle_alpha   90.00
_cell.angle_beta   90.00
_cell.angle_gamma   90.00
#
_symmetry.space_group_name_H-M   'P 1'
#
loop_
_entity.id
_entity.type
_entity.pdbx_description
1 polymer ?
#
loop_
_entity_poly.entity_id
_entity_poly.type
_entity_poly.pdbx_seq_one_letter_code
_entity_poly.pdbx_strand_id
1 'polypeptide(L)' 'IVGTVANICVLHTAASAALRWYKIYVPIDGISALNDFDLYTTLRQISFLYKGVIVRSVDDIVFI' A
#
# COMPACT_ATOMS: atom_id res chain seq x y z
N ILE A 1 -4.80 0.75 -3.49
CA ILE A 1 -3.70 0.48 -4.44
C ILE A 1 -3.30 -0.96 -4.26
N VAL A 2 -3.27 -1.72 -5.36
CA VAL A 2 -2.93 -3.15 -5.43
C VAL A 2 -1.94 -3.37 -6.57
N GLY A 3 -1.22 -4.50 -6.58
CA GLY A 3 -0.29 -4.88 -7.64
C GLY A 3 1.11 -5.30 -7.16
N THR A 4 2.05 -5.38 -8.11
CA THR A 4 3.42 -5.89 -7.90
C THR A 4 4.42 -4.96 -8.57
N VAL A 5 5.61 -4.70 -8.01
CA VAL A 5 6.15 -5.16 -6.71
C VAL A 5 5.83 -4.15 -5.59
N ALA A 6 5.55 -4.65 -4.39
CA ALA A 6 5.18 -3.87 -3.20
C ALA A 6 6.15 -2.70 -2.94
N ASN A 7 7.45 -2.96 -2.85
CA ASN A 7 8.49 -1.98 -2.54
C ASN A 7 8.94 -1.14 -3.75
N ILE A 8 8.33 -1.32 -4.93
CA ILE A 8 8.66 -0.58 -6.14
C ILE A 8 7.41 0.16 -6.63
N CYS A 9 6.64 -0.45 -7.52
CA CYS A 9 5.52 0.20 -8.19
C CYS A 9 4.45 0.63 -7.18
N VAL A 10 4.10 -0.24 -6.23
CA VAL A 10 3.05 0.06 -5.24
C VAL A 10 3.52 1.18 -4.30
N LEU A 11 4.72 1.08 -3.73
CA LEU A 11 5.26 2.07 -2.81
C LEU A 11 5.40 3.45 -3.46
N HIS A 12 5.98 3.54 -4.66
CA HIS A 12 6.14 4.82 -5.36
C HIS A 12 4.81 5.42 -5.82
N THR A 13 3.82 4.59 -6.16
CA THR A 13 2.46 5.06 -6.46
C THR A 13 1.78 5.59 -5.19
N ALA A 14 1.88 4.86 -4.07
CA ALA A 14 1.34 5.29 -2.78
C ALA A 14 1.99 6.59 -2.31
N ALA A 15 3.31 6.71 -2.40
CA ALA A 15 4.04 7.94 -2.08
C ALA A 15 3.54 9.12 -2.94
N SER A 16 3.45 8.92 -4.26
CA SER A 16 3.02 9.94 -5.21
C SER A 16 1.58 10.39 -4.99
N ALA A 17 0.69 9.46 -4.65
CA ALA A 17 -0.70 9.75 -4.33
C ALA A 17 -0.83 10.51 -3.00
N ALA A 18 -0.04 10.16 -1.98
CA ALA A 18 -0.06 10.82 -0.67
C ALA A 18 0.42 12.28 -0.79
N LEU A 19 1.50 12.51 -1.54
CA LEU A 19 2.01 13.85 -1.83
C LEU A 19 1.01 14.70 -2.64
N ARG A 20 0.04 14.08 -3.30
CA ARG A 20 -1.06 14.73 -4.03
C ARG A 20 -2.36 14.74 -3.22
N TRP A 21 -2.29 14.50 -1.92
CA TRP A 21 -3.41 14.58 -0.98
C TRP A 21 -4.53 13.56 -1.21
N TYR A 22 -4.26 12.48 -1.94
CA TYR A 22 -5.20 11.36 -2.04
C TYR A 22 -5.20 10.56 -0.73
N LYS A 23 -6.40 10.21 -0.27
CA LYS A 23 -6.55 9.22 0.81
C LYS A 23 -6.34 7.83 0.23
N ILE A 24 -5.31 7.14 0.71
CA ILE A 24 -4.88 5.85 0.16
C ILE A 24 -5.27 4.72 1.08
N TYR A 25 -5.76 3.65 0.47
CA TYR A 25 -6.00 2.35 1.10
C TYR A 25 -5.17 1.29 0.37
N VAL A 26 -4.45 0.46 1.12
CA VAL A 26 -3.63 -0.64 0.59
C VAL A 26 -4.01 -1.93 1.30
N PRO A 27 -4.70 -2.86 0.62
CA PRO A 27 -4.96 -4.18 1.14
C PRO A 27 -3.70 -5.06 1.01
N ILE A 28 -3.36 -5.78 2.08
CA ILE A 28 -2.13 -6.60 2.15
C ILE A 28 -2.18 -7.75 1.14
N ASP A 29 -3.32 -8.43 1.02
CA ASP A 29 -3.51 -9.54 0.08
C ASP A 29 -3.56 -9.13 -1.40
N GLY A 30 -3.67 -7.82 -1.66
CA GLY A 30 -3.67 -7.26 -3.01
C GLY A 30 -2.28 -6.89 -3.53
N ILE A 31 -1.20 -7.13 -2.76
CA ILE A 31 0.16 -6.78 -3.17
C ILE A 31 1.12 -7.95 -2.96
N SER A 32 2.18 -8.00 -3.77
CA SER A 32 3.24 -9.00 -3.59
C SER A 32 4.63 -8.39 -3.69
N ALA A 33 5.58 -9.00 -2.98
CA ALA A 33 6.96 -8.59 -2.90
C ALA A 33 7.89 -9.78 -3.22
N LEU A 34 9.18 -9.51 -3.47
CA LEU A 34 10.18 -10.56 -3.71
C LEU A 34 10.50 -11.36 -2.43
N ASN A 35 10.29 -10.75 -1.26
CA ASN A 35 10.46 -11.37 0.05
C ASN A 35 9.63 -10.61 1.09
N ASP A 36 9.52 -11.20 2.29
CA ASP A 36 8.73 -10.65 3.39
C ASP A 36 9.28 -9.31 3.90
N PHE A 37 10.60 -9.14 3.93
CA PHE A 37 11.21 -7.89 4.37
C PHE A 37 10.77 -6.71 3.49
N ASP A 38 10.76 -6.90 2.18
CA ASP A 38 10.30 -5.90 1.21
C ASP A 38 8.80 -5.58 1.39
N LEU A 39 7.97 -6.59 1.66
CA LEU A 39 6.55 -6.41 1.95
C LEU A 39 6.37 -5.56 3.22
N TYR A 40 6.97 -5.96 4.34
CA TYR A 40 6.78 -5.28 5.62
C TYR A 40 7.37 -3.87 5.63
N THR A 41 8.52 -3.67 4.96
CA THR A 41 9.10 -2.33 4.80
C THR A 41 8.18 -1.42 4.01
N THR A 42 7.54 -1.93 2.95
CA THR A 42 6.53 -1.18 2.18
C THR A 42 5.35 -0.77 3.05
N LEU A 43 4.76 -1.72 3.78
CA LEU A 43 3.62 -1.46 4.67
C LEU A 43 3.97 -0.41 5.74
N ARG A 44 5.18 -0.50 6.32
CA ARG A 44 5.67 0.46 7.32
C ARG A 44 5.87 1.86 6.73
N GLN A 45 6.38 1.98 5.51
CA GLN A 45 6.54 3.27 4.81
C GLN A 45 5.16 3.89 4.51
N ILE A 46 4.24 3.10 3.94
CA ILE A 46 2.90 3.58 3.58
C ILE A 46 2.13 4.05 4.82
N SER A 47 2.08 3.24 5.88
CA SER A 47 1.32 3.55 7.09
C SER A 47 1.91 4.72 7.89
N PHE A 48 3.23 4.74 8.09
CA PHE A 48 3.85 5.72 8.98
C PHE A 48 4.23 7.03 8.28
N LEU A 49 4.91 6.94 7.14
CA LEU A 49 5.43 8.12 6.44
C LEU A 49 4.35 8.76 5.58
N TYR A 50 3.70 7.96 4.73
CA TYR A 50 2.70 8.45 3.77
C TYR A 50 1.26 8.48 4.33
N LYS A 51 1.07 8.08 5.59
CA LYS A 51 -0.22 8.08 6.29
C LYS A 51 -1.34 7.34 5.55
N GLY A 52 -0.99 6.34 4.75
CA GLY A 52 -1.94 5.45 4.08
C GLY A 52 -2.56 4.46 5.06
N VAL A 53 -3.79 4.05 4.79
CA VAL A 53 -4.50 3.04 5.59
C VAL A 53 -4.18 1.66 5.04
N ILE A 54 -3.66 0.78 5.90
CA ILE A 54 -3.46 -0.63 5.56
C ILE A 54 -4.70 -1.41 6.00
N VAL A 55 -5.25 -2.21 5.11
CA VAL A 55 -6.35 -3.13 5.41
C VAL A 55 -5.91 -4.56 5.18
N ARG A 56 -6.59 -5.52 5.79
CA ARG A 56 -6.16 -6.92 5.71
C ARG A 56 -6.42 -7.48 4.31
N SER A 57 -7.60 -7.22 3.78
CA SER A 57 -8.06 -7.79 2.52
C SER A 57 -8.68 -6.77 1.57
N VAL A 58 -8.61 -7.03 0.27
CA VAL A 58 -9.41 -6.33 -0.76
C VAL A 58 -10.91 -6.39 -0.45
N ASP A 59 -11.38 -7.47 0.17
CA ASP A 59 -12.78 -7.65 0.54
C ASP A 59 -13.23 -6.66 1.64
N ASP A 60 -12.28 -6.08 2.39
CA ASP A 60 -12.57 -5.04 3.39
C ASP A 60 -12.91 -3.68 2.74
N ILE A 61 -12.74 -3.52 1.41
CA ILE A 61 -12.97 -2.27 0.68
C ILE A 61 -14.34 -2.30 0.00
N VAL A 62 -15.28 -1.55 0.56
CA VAL A 62 -16.65 -1.41 0.03
C VAL A 62 -16.90 0.02 -0.42
N PHE A 63 -17.44 0.19 -1.63
CA PHE A 63 -17.92 1.48 -2.13
C PHE A 63 -19.43 1.52 -1.95
N ILE A 64 -19.88 2.42 -1.09
CA ILE A 64 -21.30 2.71 -0.79
C ILE A 64 -21.71 4.03 -1.40
#